data_AF-A0A8C8CEP0-F1
#
_entry.id   AF-A0A8C8CEP0-F1
#
_cell.length_a   1.000
_cell.length_b   1.000
_cell.length_c   1.000
_cell.angle_alpha   90.00
_cell.angle_beta   90.00
_cell.angle_gamma   90.00
#
_symmetry.space_group_name_H-M   'P 1'
#
loop_
_entity.id
_entity.type
_entity.pdbx_description
1 polymer ?
#
loop_
_entity_poly.entity_id
_entity_poly.type
_entity_poly.pdbx_seq_one_letter_code
_entity_poly.pdbx_strand_id
1 'polypeptide(L)'
;MHRTTKIKITELNPHLMCVLCGGYFIDATTIVECLHSFCKMCIVCYLETSKFCPICDVQIHKTKPLLNIRSDKTLQDIVYRLVPGLFKDEMKRRRDFYVAHPSFDAGNGSNEERGEVADEEKRIIANDEIISLSIEFFHQSKLGKEDGEVKDMKTEMIDKRYLQCPAAMTIMHLRKFLRSKMDIPCTYQIEVMYEDEPLTDYYTLMDIAHIYTWRRNGPLPLKYRVRTGCKKMKMICYDSGTGGNKHLNNDPEAPSTSSSSLPSPSHRIVHSSSSSLTHFPHLSSIGTSTNGILTKAGPNQLSRTFTPT
;
A
#
# COMPACT_ATOMS: atom_id res chain seq x y z
N MET A 1 5.60 -19.14 -14.81
CA MET A 1 5.37 -17.75 -15.25
C MET A 1 4.46 -17.09 -14.24
N HIS A 2 4.99 -16.28 -13.34
CA HIS A 2 4.16 -15.52 -12.39
C HIS A 2 3.62 -14.29 -13.12
N ARG A 3 2.43 -14.43 -13.70
CA ARG A 3 1.69 -13.31 -14.29
C ARG A 3 1.08 -12.52 -13.14
N THR A 4 1.46 -11.25 -12.99
CA THR A 4 0.79 -10.32 -12.08
C THR A 4 -0.66 -10.13 -12.54
N THR A 5 -1.59 -10.85 -11.91
CA THR A 5 -3.02 -10.69 -12.15
C THR A 5 -3.54 -9.54 -11.31
N LYS A 6 -4.13 -8.54 -11.98
CA LYS A 6 -4.84 -7.46 -11.30
C LYS A 6 -6.16 -8.02 -10.77
N ILE A 7 -6.32 -8.08 -9.46
CA ILE A 7 -7.54 -8.54 -8.78
C ILE A 7 -8.38 -7.31 -8.44
N LYS A 8 -9.69 -7.36 -8.67
CA LYS A 8 -10.58 -6.28 -8.26
C LYS A 8 -10.76 -6.32 -6.76
N ILE A 9 -10.68 -5.16 -6.10
CA ILE A 9 -10.86 -5.07 -4.64
C ILE A 9 -12.20 -5.64 -4.18
N THR A 10 -13.25 -5.51 -5.00
CA THR A 10 -14.59 -6.05 -4.74
C THR A 10 -14.62 -7.57 -4.55
N GLU A 11 -13.68 -8.31 -5.16
CA GLU A 11 -13.55 -9.76 -4.97
C GLU A 11 -12.88 -10.11 -3.63
N LEU A 12 -12.09 -9.18 -3.08
CA LEU A 12 -11.42 -9.34 -1.79
C LEU A 12 -12.26 -8.82 -0.62
N ASN A 13 -13.16 -7.87 -0.86
CA ASN A 13 -14.01 -7.24 0.16
C ASN A 13 -14.66 -8.22 1.16
N PRO A 14 -15.24 -9.37 0.75
CA PRO A 14 -15.85 -10.32 1.69
C PRO A 14 -14.87 -10.86 2.75
N HIS A 15 -13.57 -10.84 2.45
CA HIS A 15 -12.51 -11.33 3.33
C HIS A 15 -11.83 -10.22 4.15
N LEU A 16 -12.15 -8.95 3.89
CA LEU A 16 -11.48 -7.78 4.48
C LEU A 16 -12.46 -6.87 5.25
N MET A 17 -13.75 -7.21 5.29
CA MET A 17 -14.80 -6.40 5.90
C MET A 17 -15.37 -7.01 7.18
N CYS A 18 -15.64 -6.14 8.15
CA CYS A 18 -16.30 -6.46 9.40
C CYS A 18 -17.81 -6.45 9.22
N VAL A 19 -18.47 -7.56 9.56
CA VAL A 19 -19.93 -7.69 9.46
C VAL A 19 -20.70 -6.81 10.45
N LEU A 20 -20.07 -6.39 11.56
CA LEU A 20 -20.73 -5.59 12.60
C LEU A 20 -20.87 -4.11 12.22
N CYS A 21 -19.92 -3.55 11.46
CA CYS A 21 -19.96 -2.15 11.03
C CYS A 21 -20.10 -1.96 9.51
N GLY A 22 -19.95 -3.02 8.71
CA GLY A 22 -19.98 -2.96 7.25
C GLY A 22 -18.75 -2.29 6.61
N GLY A 23 -17.74 -1.92 7.39
CA GLY A 23 -16.48 -1.34 6.92
C GLY A 23 -15.32 -2.34 6.87
N TYR A 24 -14.16 -1.90 6.37
CA TYR A 24 -12.93 -2.70 6.45
C TYR A 24 -12.46 -2.89 7.89
N PHE A 25 -11.70 -3.95 8.16
CA PHE A 25 -11.15 -4.18 9.49
C PHE A 25 -10.19 -3.06 9.93
N ILE A 26 -10.48 -2.50 11.10
CA ILE A 26 -9.60 -1.61 11.86
C ILE A 26 -9.32 -2.29 13.20
N ASP A 27 -8.04 -2.47 13.52
CA ASP A 27 -7.56 -3.28 14.64
C ASP A 27 -8.25 -4.67 14.65
N ALA A 28 -8.04 -5.44 13.59
CA ALA A 28 -8.62 -6.76 13.38
C ALA A 28 -8.45 -7.62 14.64
N THR A 29 -9.55 -8.20 15.10
CA THR A 29 -9.64 -8.99 16.32
C THR A 29 -10.40 -10.27 16.00
N THR A 30 -9.76 -11.40 16.25
CA THR A 30 -10.25 -12.73 15.89
C THR A 30 -10.67 -13.49 17.14
N ILE A 31 -11.82 -14.17 17.06
CA ILE A 31 -12.30 -15.09 18.09
C ILE A 31 -11.50 -16.40 17.98
N VAL A 32 -10.88 -16.85 19.07
CA VAL A 32 -10.00 -18.03 19.06
C VAL A 32 -10.77 -19.32 18.71
N GLU A 33 -12.00 -19.47 19.21
CA GLU A 33 -12.79 -20.70 19.06
C GLU A 33 -13.28 -20.98 17.63
N CYS A 34 -13.50 -19.95 16.81
CA CYS A 34 -14.07 -20.10 15.46
C CYS A 34 -13.34 -19.34 14.35
N LEU A 35 -12.30 -18.59 14.68
CA LEU A 35 -11.49 -17.80 13.75
C LEU A 35 -12.27 -16.75 12.93
N HIS A 36 -13.47 -16.37 13.36
CA HIS A 36 -14.17 -15.21 12.81
C HIS A 36 -13.54 -13.90 13.33
N SER A 37 -13.34 -12.96 12.41
CA SER A 37 -12.65 -11.70 12.66
C SER A 37 -13.59 -10.50 12.56
N PHE A 38 -13.31 -9.48 13.37
CA PHE A 38 -14.08 -8.24 13.53
C PHE A 38 -13.14 -7.06 13.83
N CYS A 39 -13.61 -5.82 13.77
CA CYS A 39 -12.85 -4.69 14.33
C CYS A 39 -12.83 -4.77 15.86
N LYS A 40 -11.71 -4.40 16.51
CA LYS A 40 -11.54 -4.41 17.98
C LYS A 40 -12.71 -3.77 18.70
N MET A 41 -13.06 -2.53 18.36
CA MET A 41 -14.13 -1.80 19.02
C MET A 41 -15.51 -2.45 18.79
N CYS A 42 -15.76 -2.96 17.58
CA CYS A 42 -17.04 -3.59 17.25
C CYS A 42 -17.28 -4.85 18.07
N ILE A 43 -16.30 -5.75 18.12
CA ILE A 43 -16.48 -7.00 18.86
C ILE A 43 -16.47 -6.78 20.37
N VAL A 44 -15.65 -5.87 20.89
CA VAL A 44 -15.65 -5.55 22.32
C VAL A 44 -17.02 -5.02 22.76
N CYS A 45 -17.59 -4.05 22.03
CA CYS A 45 -18.91 -3.49 22.33
C CYS A 45 -20.02 -4.56 22.22
N TYR A 46 -19.97 -5.41 21.19
CA TYR A 46 -20.94 -6.50 21.05
C TYR A 46 -20.88 -7.49 22.23
N LEU A 47 -19.68 -7.82 22.71
CA LEU A 47 -19.48 -8.79 23.79
C LEU A 47 -19.83 -8.27 25.19
N GLU A 48 -20.21 -7.00 25.32
CA GLU A 48 -20.81 -6.46 26.55
C GLU A 48 -22.21 -7.05 26.80
N THR A 49 -22.93 -7.40 25.72
CA THR A 49 -24.31 -7.91 25.79
C THR A 49 -24.43 -9.38 25.43
N SER A 50 -23.50 -9.92 24.63
CA SER A 50 -23.54 -11.30 24.13
C SER A 50 -22.25 -12.06 24.41
N LYS A 51 -22.36 -13.39 24.52
CA LYS A 51 -21.22 -14.31 24.70
C LYS A 51 -21.04 -15.29 23.54
N PHE A 52 -21.76 -15.06 22.44
CA PHE A 52 -21.79 -15.92 21.26
C PHE A 52 -21.22 -15.18 20.05
N CYS A 53 -20.65 -15.90 19.09
CA CYS A 53 -20.12 -15.31 17.88
C CYS A 53 -21.24 -14.70 17.01
N PRO A 54 -21.12 -13.44 16.52
CA PRO A 54 -22.11 -12.81 15.64
C PRO A 54 -22.38 -13.52 14.29
N ILE A 55 -21.50 -14.45 13.88
CA ILE A 55 -21.56 -15.12 12.57
C ILE A 55 -22.08 -16.55 12.69
N CYS A 56 -21.56 -17.31 13.65
CA CYS A 56 -21.84 -18.75 13.76
C CYS A 56 -22.46 -19.17 15.09
N ASP A 57 -22.79 -18.23 15.98
CA ASP A 57 -23.41 -18.47 17.29
C ASP A 57 -22.64 -19.44 18.20
N VAL A 58 -21.37 -19.74 17.92
CA VAL A 58 -20.54 -20.52 18.84
C VAL A 58 -20.33 -19.74 20.14
N GLN A 59 -20.37 -20.42 21.28
CA GLN A 59 -20.08 -19.80 22.56
C GLN A 59 -18.59 -19.47 22.66
N ILE A 60 -18.26 -18.19 22.79
CA ILE A 60 -16.87 -17.71 22.83
C ILE A 60 -16.20 -18.08 24.15
N HIS A 61 -16.93 -17.90 25.26
CA HIS A 61 -16.48 -18.26 26.60
C HIS A 61 -17.70 -18.42 27.53
N LYS A 62 -17.53 -19.14 28.64
CA LYS A 62 -18.60 -19.39 29.63
C LYS A 62 -19.08 -18.11 30.34
N THR A 63 -18.13 -17.31 30.87
CA THR A 63 -18.41 -16.11 31.69
C THR A 63 -17.79 -14.81 31.17
N LYS A 64 -16.55 -14.86 30.65
CA LYS A 64 -15.79 -13.69 30.18
C LYS A 64 -15.37 -13.82 28.70
N PRO A 65 -16.22 -13.42 27.73
CA PRO A 65 -15.93 -13.58 26.30
C PRO A 65 -14.67 -12.84 25.82
N LEU A 66 -14.28 -11.74 26.48
CA LEU A 66 -13.07 -10.97 26.16
C LEU A 66 -11.75 -11.76 26.36
N LEU A 67 -11.75 -12.87 27.12
CA LEU A 67 -10.54 -13.67 27.32
C LEU A 67 -10.15 -14.49 26.07
N ASN A 68 -11.13 -14.81 25.22
CA ASN A 68 -11.00 -15.69 24.05
C ASN A 68 -11.03 -14.92 22.71
N ILE A 69 -10.74 -13.62 22.75
CA ILE A 69 -10.46 -12.82 21.55
C ILE A 69 -8.99 -12.40 21.54
N ARG A 70 -8.41 -12.27 20.35
CA ARG A 70 -7.01 -11.89 20.16
C ARG A 70 -6.89 -10.89 19.02
N SER A 71 -6.02 -9.90 19.18
CA SER A 71 -5.65 -9.00 18.08
C SER A 71 -4.96 -9.80 16.98
N ASP A 72 -5.44 -9.67 15.76
CA ASP A 72 -4.92 -10.35 14.57
C ASP A 72 -4.08 -9.38 13.74
N LYS A 73 -2.81 -9.24 14.14
CA LYS A 73 -1.89 -8.31 13.47
C LYS A 73 -1.63 -8.71 12.02
N THR A 74 -1.63 -10.01 11.72
CA THR A 74 -1.40 -10.51 10.36
C THR A 74 -2.56 -10.14 9.44
N LEU A 75 -3.80 -10.37 9.87
CA LEU A 75 -4.97 -9.96 9.11
C LEU A 75 -5.00 -8.44 8.93
N GLN A 76 -4.70 -7.68 9.98
CA GLN A 76 -4.66 -6.22 9.88
C GLN A 76 -3.58 -5.73 8.90
N ASP A 77 -2.39 -6.34 8.90
CA ASP A 77 -1.32 -6.03 7.96
C ASP A 77 -1.74 -6.34 6.52
N ILE A 78 -2.46 -7.45 6.29
CA ILE A 78 -3.01 -7.81 4.97
C ILE A 78 -4.02 -6.75 4.52
N VAL A 79 -4.97 -6.38 5.38
CA VAL A 79 -6.00 -5.38 5.09
C VAL A 79 -5.37 -4.03 4.71
N TYR A 80 -4.40 -3.55 5.50
CA TYR A 80 -3.73 -2.27 5.23
C TYR A 80 -2.83 -2.29 3.99
N ARG A 81 -2.29 -3.44 3.59
CA ARG A 81 -1.51 -3.56 2.35
C ARG A 81 -2.37 -3.67 1.10
N LEU A 82 -3.53 -4.35 1.20
CA LEU A 82 -4.39 -4.62 0.05
C LEU A 82 -5.35 -3.47 -0.25
N VAL A 83 -5.87 -2.78 0.77
CA VAL A 83 -6.86 -1.71 0.60
C VAL A 83 -6.13 -0.37 0.41
N PRO A 84 -6.19 0.24 -0.79
CA PRO A 84 -5.49 1.51 -1.04
C PRO A 84 -6.02 2.62 -0.15
N GLY A 85 -5.13 3.41 0.44
CA GLY A 85 -5.48 4.60 1.24
C GLY A 85 -5.96 4.31 2.66
N LEU A 86 -6.48 3.11 2.94
CA LEU A 86 -7.11 2.77 4.23
C LEU A 86 -6.23 3.10 5.44
N PHE A 87 -4.97 2.69 5.42
CA PHE A 87 -4.03 2.98 6.51
C PHE A 87 -3.80 4.48 6.70
N LYS A 88 -3.57 5.22 5.60
CA LYS A 88 -3.33 6.67 5.64
C LYS A 88 -4.56 7.40 6.19
N ASP A 89 -5.74 7.00 5.76
CA ASP A 89 -7.02 7.57 6.18
C ASP A 89 -7.30 7.31 7.66
N GLU A 90 -7.08 6.07 8.12
CA GLU A 90 -7.26 5.71 9.53
C GLU A 90 -6.29 6.47 10.44
N MET A 91 -5.00 6.51 10.09
CA MET A 91 -4.00 7.27 10.86
C MET A 91 -4.32 8.77 10.88
N LYS A 92 -4.84 9.31 9.77
CA LYS A 92 -5.31 10.70 9.72
C LYS A 92 -6.50 10.92 10.66
N ARG A 93 -7.51 10.04 10.66
CA ARG A 93 -8.66 10.15 11.57
C ARG A 93 -8.25 10.12 13.04
N ARG A 94 -7.32 9.24 13.42
CA ARG A 94 -6.78 9.17 14.79
C ARG A 94 -6.12 10.49 15.19
N ARG A 95 -5.25 11.05 14.34
CA ARG A 95 -4.61 12.34 14.60
C ARG A 95 -5.62 13.48 14.71
N ASP A 96 -6.53 13.60 13.75
CA ASP A 96 -7.54 14.66 13.74
C ASP A 96 -8.40 14.62 15.01
N PHE A 97 -8.73 13.42 15.51
CA PHE A 97 -9.47 13.23 16.76
C PHE A 97 -8.69 13.75 17.98
N TYR A 98 -7.42 13.38 18.16
CA TYR A 98 -6.64 13.82 19.32
C TYR A 98 -6.28 15.31 19.27
N VAL A 99 -6.10 15.88 18.07
CA VAL A 99 -5.97 17.34 17.89
C VAL A 99 -7.23 18.06 18.36
N ALA A 100 -8.41 17.52 18.04
CA ALA A 100 -9.69 18.09 18.47
C ALA A 100 -10.01 17.84 19.95
N HIS A 101 -9.38 16.84 20.59
CA HIS A 101 -9.64 16.44 21.98
C HIS A 101 -8.35 16.42 22.83
N PRO A 102 -7.70 17.57 23.09
CA PRO A 102 -6.43 17.62 23.82
C PRO A 102 -6.52 17.10 25.26
N SER A 103 -7.70 17.14 25.88
CA SER A 103 -7.91 16.65 27.26
C SER A 103 -7.88 15.13 27.39
N PHE A 104 -7.93 14.40 26.26
CA PHE A 104 -7.76 12.95 26.22
C PHE A 104 -6.29 12.54 25.98
N ASP A 105 -5.32 13.46 26.15
CA ASP A 105 -3.89 13.24 25.90
C ASP A 105 -3.35 11.99 26.62
N ALA A 106 -3.34 10.87 25.89
CA ALA A 106 -2.18 10.10 25.43
C ALA A 106 -1.03 9.79 26.43
N GLY A 107 -1.26 9.71 27.74
CA GLY A 107 -0.27 9.18 28.68
C GLY A 107 -0.01 7.66 28.57
N ASN A 108 -0.91 6.91 27.92
CA ASN A 108 -0.93 5.44 27.99
C ASN A 108 -1.15 4.72 26.64
N GLY A 109 -1.35 5.44 25.53
CA GLY A 109 -1.60 4.84 24.21
C GLY A 109 -0.31 4.64 23.41
N SER A 110 -0.27 3.66 22.51
CA SER A 110 0.87 3.49 21.61
C SER A 110 0.92 4.60 20.55
N ASN A 111 2.09 4.84 19.95
CA ASN A 111 2.25 5.80 18.86
C ASN A 111 1.29 5.52 17.68
N GLU A 112 1.02 4.24 17.38
CA GLU A 112 0.04 3.80 16.38
C GLU A 112 -1.42 4.13 16.76
N GLU A 113 -1.77 4.07 18.05
CA GLU A 113 -3.09 4.46 18.56
C GLU A 113 -3.34 5.98 18.45
N ARG A 114 -2.29 6.80 18.52
CA ARG A 114 -2.35 8.26 18.29
C ARG A 114 -2.34 8.63 16.80
N GLY A 115 -2.04 7.68 15.92
CA GLY A 115 -1.84 7.91 14.49
C GLY A 115 -0.47 8.54 14.16
N GLU A 116 0.46 8.49 15.10
CA GLU A 116 1.84 8.95 14.98
C GLU A 116 2.73 7.79 14.54
N VAL A 117 2.67 7.45 13.26
CA VAL A 117 3.51 6.37 12.71
C VAL A 117 4.87 6.97 12.35
N ALA A 118 5.92 6.53 13.05
CA ALA A 118 7.30 6.90 12.69
C ALA A 118 7.58 6.49 11.24
N ASP A 119 8.34 7.32 10.50
CA ASP A 119 8.67 7.05 9.10
C ASP A 119 9.36 5.68 8.89
N GLU A 120 10.04 5.16 9.92
CA GLU A 120 10.69 3.85 9.92
C GLU A 120 9.70 2.66 9.96
N GLU A 121 8.47 2.88 10.39
CA GLU A 121 7.43 1.85 10.48
C GLU A 121 6.45 1.88 9.29
N LYS A 122 6.68 2.76 8.31
CA LYS A 122 5.98 2.76 7.01
C LYS A 122 6.34 1.53 6.18
N ARG A 123 5.97 0.32 6.61
CA ARG A 123 6.08 -0.90 5.79
C ARG A 123 5.17 -0.88 4.56
N ILE A 124 4.27 0.10 4.49
CA ILE A 124 3.33 0.29 3.39
C ILE A 124 3.95 1.34 2.47
N ILE A 125 4.38 0.89 1.28
CA ILE A 125 4.80 1.77 0.19
C ILE A 125 3.58 1.98 -0.69
N ALA A 126 3.17 3.23 -0.90
CA ALA A 126 2.08 3.50 -1.82
C ALA A 126 2.58 3.55 -3.28
N ASN A 127 1.73 3.23 -4.26
CA ASN A 127 2.11 3.21 -5.68
C ASN A 127 2.60 4.58 -6.20
N ASP A 128 2.07 5.65 -5.63
CA ASP A 128 2.38 7.06 -5.92
C ASP A 128 3.58 7.59 -5.14
N GLU A 129 4.17 6.79 -4.25
CA GLU A 129 5.29 7.21 -3.41
C GLU A 129 6.60 7.26 -4.21
N ILE A 130 7.47 8.23 -3.87
CA ILE A 130 8.81 8.31 -4.45
C ILE A 130 9.78 7.48 -3.61
N ILE A 131 10.41 6.50 -4.25
CA ILE A 131 11.47 5.66 -3.67
C ILE A 131 12.83 6.25 -4.07
N SER A 132 13.68 6.45 -3.08
CA SER A 132 15.11 6.73 -3.30
C SER A 132 15.84 5.42 -3.53
N LEU A 133 16.57 5.31 -4.63
CA LEU A 133 17.36 4.14 -4.98
C LEU A 133 18.78 4.53 -5.37
N SER A 134 19.69 3.58 -5.25
CA SER A 134 21.05 3.70 -5.75
C SER A 134 21.30 2.64 -6.80
N ILE A 135 22.01 3.00 -7.86
CA ILE A 135 22.37 2.11 -8.96
C ILE A 135 23.88 2.15 -9.15
N GLU A 136 24.53 0.99 -9.08
CA GLU A 136 25.98 0.84 -9.25
C GLU A 136 26.30 -0.23 -10.30
N PHE A 137 27.41 -0.07 -11.02
CA PHE A 137 27.87 -1.09 -11.96
C PHE A 137 28.45 -2.28 -11.19
N PHE A 138 28.00 -3.48 -11.50
CA PHE A 138 28.52 -4.70 -10.90
C PHE A 138 29.92 -4.99 -11.45
N HIS A 139 30.94 -4.76 -10.64
CA HIS A 139 32.32 -5.07 -10.99
C HIS A 139 32.63 -6.55 -10.70
N GLN A 140 32.96 -7.31 -11.74
CA GLN A 140 33.39 -8.70 -11.59
C GLN A 140 34.90 -8.77 -11.34
N SER A 141 35.36 -8.24 -10.21
CA SER A 141 36.70 -8.54 -9.65
C SER A 141 36.56 -8.56 -8.12
N LYS A 142 37.02 -9.55 -7.34
CA LYS A 142 38.11 -10.51 -7.52
C LYS A 142 37.69 -11.85 -6.87
N LEU A 143 37.66 -12.93 -7.65
CA LEU A 143 37.85 -14.28 -7.13
C LEU A 143 39.17 -14.77 -7.72
N GLY A 144 40.19 -14.90 -6.87
CA GLY A 144 41.46 -15.56 -7.17
C GLY A 144 42.67 -14.64 -7.35
N LYS A 145 43.31 -14.28 -6.23
CA LYS A 145 44.74 -14.53 -5.94
C LYS A 145 45.10 -13.82 -4.64
N GLU A 146 45.22 -14.61 -3.57
CA GLU A 146 46.18 -14.28 -2.52
C GLU A 146 47.55 -14.31 -3.19
N ASP A 147 48.13 -13.14 -3.38
CA ASP A 147 49.58 -12.94 -3.33
C ASP A 147 49.78 -11.46 -2.99
N GLY A 148 50.43 -11.24 -1.86
CA GLY A 148 50.55 -9.94 -1.24
C GLY A 148 51.30 -8.95 -2.12
N GLU A 149 50.77 -7.74 -2.22
CA GLU A 149 51.56 -6.53 -2.38
C GLU A 149 50.71 -5.32 -1.96
N VAL A 150 51.23 -4.56 -1.00
CA VAL A 150 50.66 -3.33 -0.48
C VAL A 150 50.65 -2.29 -1.60
N LYS A 151 49.47 -1.91 -2.11
CA LYS A 151 49.29 -0.75 -2.99
C LYS A 151 48.06 0.05 -2.57
N ASP A 152 48.35 1.23 -2.04
CA ASP A 152 47.54 2.45 -1.92
C ASP A 152 46.01 2.32 -1.84
N MET A 153 45.49 2.61 -0.64
CA MET A 153 44.08 2.89 -0.33
C MET A 153 43.59 4.19 -0.99
N LYS A 154 43.59 4.25 -2.33
CA LYS A 154 42.64 5.11 -3.02
C LYS A 154 41.30 4.41 -2.95
N THR A 155 40.39 4.96 -2.14
CA THR A 155 38.94 4.79 -2.28
C THR A 155 38.60 4.61 -3.75
N GLU A 156 38.40 3.37 -4.20
CA GLU A 156 37.88 3.13 -5.54
C GLU A 156 36.59 3.93 -5.61
N MET A 157 36.54 4.91 -6.53
CA MET A 157 35.34 5.70 -6.77
C MET A 157 34.21 4.72 -7.08
N ILE A 158 33.38 4.44 -6.08
CA ILE A 158 32.15 3.68 -6.30
C ILE A 158 31.30 4.61 -7.17
N ASP A 159 31.22 4.37 -8.49
CA ASP A 159 30.31 5.07 -9.42
C ASP A 159 28.87 4.65 -9.09
N LYS A 160 28.43 5.09 -7.92
CA LYS A 160 27.11 4.88 -7.36
C LYS A 160 26.30 6.12 -7.64
N ARG A 161 25.22 5.92 -8.39
CA ARG A 161 24.30 7.01 -8.76
C ARG A 161 23.03 6.86 -7.97
N TYR A 162 22.48 7.97 -7.51
CA TYR A 162 21.24 8.01 -6.76
C TYR A 162 20.12 8.52 -7.65
N LEU A 163 18.95 7.91 -7.55
CA LEU A 163 17.77 8.23 -8.34
C LEU A 163 16.56 8.31 -7.41
N GLN A 164 15.66 9.24 -7.70
CA GLN A 164 14.32 9.28 -7.14
C GLN A 164 13.35 8.79 -8.19
N CYS A 165 12.59 7.74 -7.89
CA CYS A 165 11.71 7.09 -8.85
C CYS A 165 10.35 6.81 -8.20
N PRO A 166 9.22 6.95 -8.93
CA PRO A 166 7.94 6.46 -8.47
C PRO A 166 8.02 4.96 -8.13
N ALA A 167 7.37 4.54 -7.04
CA ALA A 167 7.35 3.16 -6.58
C ALA A 167 6.80 2.19 -7.64
N ALA A 168 5.87 2.66 -8.48
CA ALA A 168 5.32 1.92 -9.61
C ALA A 168 6.27 1.74 -10.81
N MET A 169 7.47 2.32 -10.80
CA MET A 169 8.46 2.13 -11.86
C MET A 169 8.94 0.68 -11.89
N THR A 170 9.01 0.08 -13.09
CA THR A 170 9.46 -1.31 -13.26
C THR A 170 10.95 -1.42 -13.55
N ILE A 171 11.51 -2.61 -13.36
CA ILE A 171 12.87 -2.95 -13.78
C ILE A 171 13.07 -2.78 -15.29
N MET A 172 12.03 -3.02 -16.10
CA MET A 172 12.08 -2.72 -17.53
C MET A 172 12.34 -1.23 -17.80
N HIS A 173 11.74 -0.32 -17.03
CA HIS A 173 12.00 1.12 -17.16
C HIS A 173 13.44 1.46 -16.77
N LEU A 174 13.94 0.92 -15.65
CA LEU A 174 15.35 1.11 -15.25
C LEU A 174 16.33 0.59 -16.29
N ARG A 175 16.04 -0.56 -16.91
CA ARG A 175 16.88 -1.12 -17.97
C ARG A 175 16.93 -0.22 -19.20
N LYS A 176 15.78 0.31 -19.64
CA LYS A 176 15.71 1.26 -20.75
C LYS A 176 16.45 2.56 -20.42
N PHE A 177 16.28 3.05 -19.19
CA PHE A 177 17.01 4.22 -18.68
C PHE A 177 18.52 4.00 -18.74
N LEU A 178 19.03 2.89 -18.20
CA LEU A 178 20.47 2.56 -18.22
C LEU A 178 21.00 2.44 -19.65
N ARG A 179 20.23 1.81 -20.55
CA ARG A 179 20.59 1.70 -21.96
C ARG A 179 20.80 3.07 -22.61
N SER A 180 19.87 3.99 -22.39
CA SER A 180 19.95 5.35 -22.94
C SER A 180 21.01 6.20 -22.25
N LYS A 181 21.14 6.10 -20.92
CA LYS A 181 22.06 6.94 -20.13
C LYS A 181 23.53 6.60 -20.34
N MET A 182 23.82 5.32 -20.56
CA MET A 182 25.18 4.80 -20.74
C MET A 182 25.50 4.47 -22.21
N ASP A 183 24.61 4.85 -23.14
CA ASP A 183 24.72 4.58 -24.58
C ASP A 183 25.09 3.13 -24.92
N ILE A 184 24.43 2.17 -24.24
CA ILE A 184 24.74 0.74 -24.38
C ILE A 184 24.05 0.22 -25.66
N PRO A 185 24.79 -0.34 -26.63
CA PRO A 185 24.18 -0.87 -27.85
C PRO A 185 23.18 -1.99 -27.57
N CYS A 186 22.18 -2.12 -28.44
CA CYS A 186 21.16 -3.18 -28.36
C CYS A 186 21.72 -4.61 -28.43
N THR A 187 22.97 -4.77 -28.89
CA THR A 187 23.72 -6.04 -28.91
C THR A 187 24.08 -6.53 -27.52
N TYR A 188 23.99 -5.68 -26.50
CA TYR A 188 24.23 -6.03 -25.11
C TYR A 188 22.94 -6.14 -24.31
N GLN A 189 22.89 -7.12 -23.43
CA GLN A 189 21.82 -7.31 -22.46
C GLN A 189 22.20 -6.68 -21.13
N ILE A 190 21.28 -5.88 -20.58
CA ILE A 190 21.45 -5.24 -19.28
C ILE A 190 20.62 -6.03 -18.27
N GLU A 191 21.27 -6.56 -17.27
CA GLU A 191 20.63 -7.24 -16.14
C GLU A 191 20.72 -6.32 -14.92
N VAL A 192 19.57 -5.96 -14.35
CA VAL A 192 19.46 -5.23 -13.09
C VAL A 192 19.33 -6.25 -11.97
N MET A 193 20.04 -6.06 -10.88
CA MET A 193 20.20 -7.03 -9.80
C MET A 193 19.94 -6.36 -8.45
N TYR A 194 19.38 -7.11 -7.51
CA TYR A 194 19.42 -6.80 -6.09
C TYR A 194 20.42 -7.76 -5.45
N GLU A 195 21.41 -7.22 -4.73
CA GLU A 195 22.57 -7.99 -4.26
C GLU A 195 23.28 -8.72 -5.43
N ASP A 196 23.07 -10.03 -5.57
CA ASP A 196 23.63 -10.87 -6.64
C ASP A 196 22.57 -11.56 -7.51
N GLU A 197 21.28 -11.27 -7.26
CA GLU A 197 20.16 -11.89 -7.96
C GLU A 197 19.60 -11.01 -9.08
N PRO A 198 19.46 -11.52 -10.32
CA PRO A 198 18.84 -10.77 -11.41
C PRO A 198 17.34 -10.61 -11.20
N LEU A 199 16.88 -9.37 -11.30
CA LEU A 199 15.49 -9.00 -11.14
C LEU A 199 14.72 -9.13 -12.44
N THR A 200 13.44 -9.49 -12.34
CA THR A 200 12.56 -9.67 -13.50
C THR A 200 11.98 -8.34 -13.99
N ASP A 201 11.78 -8.20 -15.30
CA ASP A 201 11.31 -6.98 -15.98
C ASP A 201 10.04 -6.37 -15.42
N TYR A 202 9.12 -7.21 -14.97
CA TYR A 202 7.80 -6.82 -14.52
C TYR A 202 7.75 -6.43 -13.04
N TYR A 203 8.82 -6.64 -12.27
CA TYR A 203 8.89 -6.16 -10.89
C TYR A 203 8.92 -4.64 -10.85
N THR A 204 8.06 -4.07 -10.02
CA THR A 204 8.10 -2.66 -9.64
C THR A 204 9.12 -2.43 -8.52
N LEU A 205 9.55 -1.19 -8.33
CA LEU A 205 10.39 -0.83 -7.16
C LEU A 205 9.67 -1.13 -5.85
N MET A 206 8.34 -0.97 -5.82
CA MET A 206 7.50 -1.40 -4.72
C MET A 206 7.62 -2.91 -4.47
N ASP A 207 7.51 -3.74 -5.51
CA ASP A 207 7.63 -5.20 -5.37
C ASP A 207 8.99 -5.59 -4.80
N ILE A 208 10.07 -4.99 -5.30
CA ILE A 208 11.45 -5.27 -4.83
C ILE A 208 11.58 -4.92 -3.36
N ALA A 209 11.11 -3.73 -2.96
CA ALA A 209 11.15 -3.32 -1.57
C ALA A 209 10.35 -4.26 -0.65
N HIS A 210 9.22 -4.80 -1.12
CA HIS A 210 8.43 -5.78 -0.37
C HIS A 210 9.08 -7.16 -0.31
N ILE A 211 9.54 -7.69 -1.44
CA ILE A 211 10.17 -9.01 -1.58
C ILE A 211 11.43 -9.10 -0.71
N TYR A 212 12.28 -8.08 -0.78
CA TYR A 212 13.54 -8.03 -0.03
C TYR A 212 13.41 -7.32 1.32
N THR A 213 12.18 -7.03 1.77
CA THR A 213 11.89 -6.43 3.09
C THR A 213 12.67 -5.14 3.39
N TRP A 214 12.93 -4.34 2.36
CA TRP A 214 13.70 -3.10 2.49
C TRP A 214 12.98 -2.10 3.41
N ARG A 215 13.71 -1.58 4.40
CA ARG A 215 13.17 -0.77 5.50
C ARG A 215 13.34 0.74 5.34
N ARG A 216 13.68 1.25 4.14
CA ARG A 216 14.04 2.67 3.93
C ARG A 216 15.24 3.15 4.76
N ASN A 217 16.07 2.23 5.28
CA ASN A 217 17.33 2.53 5.98
C ASN A 217 18.42 2.96 4.98
N GLY A 218 18.20 4.06 4.28
CA GLY A 218 18.97 4.48 3.10
C GLY A 218 18.35 4.00 1.78
N PRO A 219 18.90 4.44 0.63
CA PRO A 219 18.33 4.21 -0.69
C PRO A 219 18.36 2.72 -1.07
N LEU A 220 17.34 2.26 -1.82
CA LEU A 220 17.24 0.89 -2.32
C LEU A 220 18.48 0.53 -3.17
N PRO A 221 19.35 -0.40 -2.76
CA PRO A 221 20.59 -0.70 -3.45
C PRO A 221 20.35 -1.65 -4.62
N LEU A 222 20.52 -1.15 -5.84
CA LEU A 222 20.46 -1.94 -7.07
C LEU A 222 21.84 -1.94 -7.75
N LYS A 223 22.16 -3.05 -8.40
CA LYS A 223 23.34 -3.18 -9.25
C LYS A 223 22.91 -3.44 -10.68
N TYR A 224 23.76 -3.15 -11.65
CA TYR A 224 23.54 -3.60 -13.03
C TYR A 224 24.80 -4.19 -13.64
N ARG A 225 24.63 -5.19 -14.50
CA ARG A 225 25.69 -5.75 -15.33
C ARG A 225 25.30 -5.76 -16.80
N VAL A 226 26.31 -5.67 -17.65
CA VAL A 226 26.15 -5.72 -19.11
C VAL A 226 26.75 -7.02 -19.61
N ARG A 227 25.94 -7.86 -20.26
CA ARG A 227 26.36 -9.13 -20.88
C ARG A 227 26.30 -9.01 -22.39
N THR A 228 27.21 -9.71 -23.07
CA THR A 228 27.16 -9.85 -24.53
C THR A 228 25.90 -10.62 -24.92
N GLY A 229 25.03 -10.00 -25.72
CA GLY A 229 23.82 -10.63 -26.22
C GLY A 229 24.15 -11.55 -27.39
N CYS A 230 24.55 -12.79 -27.12
CA CYS A 230 24.79 -13.76 -28.18
C CYS A 230 23.49 -14.40 -28.66
N LYS A 231 22.66 -13.69 -29.45
CA LYS A 231 21.72 -14.28 -30.42
C LYS A 231 21.53 -13.34 -31.61
N LYS A 232 21.92 -13.78 -32.81
CA LYS A 232 21.53 -13.17 -34.10
C LYS A 232 20.01 -12.98 -34.11
N MET A 233 19.55 -11.75 -34.03
CA MET A 233 18.18 -11.39 -34.37
C MET A 233 18.25 -10.04 -35.09
N LYS A 234 17.71 -9.99 -36.33
CA LYS A 234 17.67 -8.77 -37.14
C LYS A 234 17.00 -7.65 -36.33
N MET A 235 17.75 -6.57 -36.11
CA MET A 235 17.23 -5.32 -35.55
C MET A 235 16.44 -4.58 -36.63
N ILE A 236 15.18 -4.25 -36.33
CA ILE A 236 14.54 -3.06 -36.90
C ILE A 236 14.66 -1.98 -35.82
N CYS A 237 15.63 -1.08 -35.98
CA CYS A 237 15.56 0.23 -35.35
C CYS A 237 14.66 1.11 -36.21
N TYR A 238 13.57 1.61 -35.66
CA TYR A 238 12.91 2.78 -36.23
C TYR A 238 13.73 4.00 -35.83
N ASP A 239 14.58 4.44 -36.75
CA ASP A 239 15.17 5.77 -36.69
C ASP A 239 14.08 6.79 -37.01
N SER A 240 13.87 7.75 -36.11
CA SER A 240 12.99 8.89 -36.32
C SER A 240 13.86 10.04 -36.82
N GLY A 241 14.17 10.00 -38.13
CA GLY A 241 14.94 11.00 -38.83
C GLY A 241 14.05 11.86 -39.73
N THR A 242 13.94 13.13 -39.36
CA THR A 242 13.23 14.22 -40.03
C THR A 242 13.82 14.54 -41.41
N GLY A 243 12.95 14.77 -42.40
CA GLY A 243 13.15 15.77 -43.47
C GLY A 243 13.51 15.28 -44.87
N GLY A 244 12.72 15.71 -45.87
CA GLY A 244 13.19 15.85 -47.25
C GLY A 244 12.19 15.50 -48.35
N ASN A 245 11.41 16.49 -48.79
CA ASN A 245 10.64 16.49 -50.03
C ASN A 245 11.40 15.92 -51.24
N LYS A 246 10.73 15.11 -52.06
CA LYS A 246 10.75 15.23 -53.53
C LYS A 246 9.56 14.53 -54.18
N HIS A 247 8.88 15.32 -55.00
CA HIS A 247 7.72 15.07 -55.83
C HIS A 247 8.16 14.42 -57.16
N LEU A 248 7.37 13.46 -57.70
CA LEU A 248 7.01 13.32 -59.13
C LEU A 248 6.25 12.00 -59.40
N ASN A 249 4.93 12.17 -59.53
CA ASN A 249 3.96 11.59 -60.48
C ASN A 249 4.25 10.26 -61.19
N ASN A 250 3.28 9.33 -61.11
CA ASN A 250 2.42 8.98 -62.25
C ASN A 250 1.28 8.03 -61.80
N ASP A 251 0.05 8.52 -61.85
CA ASP A 251 -1.21 7.76 -62.01
C ASP A 251 -1.42 7.47 -63.52
N PRO A 252 -2.46 6.71 -64.00
CA PRO A 252 -3.67 6.24 -63.31
C PRO A 252 -4.12 4.80 -63.65
N GLU A 253 -4.97 4.20 -62.80
CA GLU A 253 -6.26 3.59 -63.24
C GLU A 253 -7.09 3.12 -62.03
N ALA A 254 -8.32 3.63 -61.95
CA ALA A 254 -9.40 3.10 -61.12
C ALA A 254 -10.41 2.41 -62.05
N PRO A 255 -11.27 1.49 -61.54
CA PRO A 255 -12.62 2.00 -61.29
C PRO A 255 -13.34 1.40 -60.05
N SER A 256 -14.08 2.32 -59.40
CA SER A 256 -15.46 2.22 -58.90
C SER A 256 -15.89 1.16 -57.86
N THR A 257 -16.12 1.66 -56.63
CA THR A 257 -17.37 1.67 -55.85
C THR A 257 -18.28 0.44 -55.79
N SER A 258 -18.51 -0.07 -54.58
CA SER A 258 -19.85 -0.44 -54.09
C SER A 258 -19.95 -0.40 -52.57
N SER A 259 -20.99 0.29 -52.12
CA SER A 259 -21.47 0.55 -50.76
C SER A 259 -22.19 -0.64 -50.10
N SER A 260 -22.06 -0.78 -48.77
CA SER A 260 -23.13 -1.26 -47.83
C SER A 260 -22.55 -1.34 -46.40
N SER A 261 -22.87 -0.43 -45.48
CA SER A 261 -24.08 -0.40 -44.62
C SER A 261 -24.18 -1.57 -43.63
N LEU A 262 -23.77 -1.31 -42.38
CA LEU A 262 -24.02 -2.11 -41.17
C LEU A 262 -25.47 -1.91 -40.69
N PRO A 263 -26.09 -2.92 -40.03
CA PRO A 263 -27.19 -2.68 -39.10
C PRO A 263 -26.78 -2.99 -37.65
N SER A 264 -27.19 -2.11 -36.73
CA SER A 264 -27.41 -2.43 -35.32
C SER A 264 -28.78 -3.10 -35.13
N PRO A 265 -29.02 -3.74 -33.97
CA PRO A 265 -30.28 -3.46 -33.29
C PRO A 265 -30.13 -3.25 -31.77
N SER A 266 -30.88 -2.27 -31.28
CA SER A 266 -31.28 -2.07 -29.88
C SER A 266 -32.68 -2.65 -29.65
N HIS A 267 -33.00 -3.11 -28.44
CA HIS A 267 -34.30 -3.10 -27.72
C HIS A 267 -34.04 -3.75 -26.33
N ARG A 268 -34.11 -3.09 -25.15
CA ARG A 268 -35.22 -2.53 -24.33
C ARG A 268 -36.45 -3.44 -24.28
N ILE A 269 -37.15 -3.76 -23.18
CA ILE A 269 -37.23 -3.44 -21.72
C ILE A 269 -38.22 -4.51 -21.14
N VAL A 270 -38.20 -4.85 -19.84
CA VAL A 270 -39.39 -4.83 -18.93
C VAL A 270 -38.95 -5.11 -17.47
N HIS A 271 -39.50 -4.29 -16.57
CA HIS A 271 -39.39 -4.27 -15.11
C HIS A 271 -40.21 -5.38 -14.42
N SER A 272 -39.82 -5.72 -13.19
CA SER A 272 -40.79 -5.92 -12.10
C SER A 272 -40.14 -5.79 -10.72
N SER A 273 -40.78 -4.99 -9.88
CA SER A 273 -40.44 -4.60 -8.51
C SER A 273 -41.10 -5.53 -7.47
N SER A 274 -40.46 -5.71 -6.32
CA SER A 274 -41.15 -5.90 -5.04
C SER A 274 -40.27 -5.48 -3.86
N SER A 275 -40.92 -4.79 -2.95
CA SER A 275 -40.46 -3.94 -1.85
C SER A 275 -40.41 -4.65 -0.50
N SER A 276 -39.57 -4.16 0.42
CA SER A 276 -39.93 -4.04 1.84
C SER A 276 -38.99 -3.06 2.58
N LEU A 277 -39.60 -1.98 3.07
CA LEU A 277 -39.05 -0.92 3.93
C LEU A 277 -39.03 -1.39 5.39
N THR A 278 -38.02 -0.96 6.17
CA THR A 278 -38.17 -0.77 7.62
C THR A 278 -37.64 0.61 8.03
N HIS A 279 -38.40 1.21 8.92
CA HIS A 279 -38.46 2.61 9.31
C HIS A 279 -37.42 2.93 10.39
N PHE A 280 -36.68 4.04 10.26
CA PHE A 280 -35.96 4.68 11.38
C PHE A 280 -36.69 5.97 11.75
N PRO A 281 -36.92 6.28 13.04
CA PRO A 281 -37.41 7.59 13.44
C PRO A 281 -36.24 8.57 13.61
N HIS A 282 -36.44 9.75 13.04
CA HIS A 282 -35.68 10.97 13.23
C HIS A 282 -36.13 11.62 14.55
N LEU A 283 -35.20 12.09 15.40
CA LEU A 283 -35.55 13.08 16.43
C LEU A 283 -34.60 14.27 16.34
N SER A 284 -35.18 15.41 16.00
CA SER A 284 -34.59 16.72 15.88
C SER A 284 -34.63 17.48 17.22
N SER A 285 -33.53 18.21 17.45
CA SER A 285 -33.38 19.41 18.27
C SER A 285 -34.63 20.29 18.46
N ILE A 286 -34.97 20.58 19.72
CA ILE A 286 -35.52 21.81 20.32
C ILE A 286 -35.07 21.72 21.80
N GLY A 287 -34.62 22.73 22.56
CA GLY A 287 -34.60 24.17 22.47
C GLY A 287 -34.45 24.66 23.92
N THR A 288 -33.63 25.69 24.09
CA THR A 288 -33.23 26.38 25.33
C THR A 288 -34.41 26.82 26.21
N SER A 289 -34.25 26.76 27.54
CA SER A 289 -34.79 27.76 28.47
C SER A 289 -34.09 27.75 29.83
N THR A 290 -34.04 28.94 30.39
CA THR A 290 -33.14 29.52 31.39
C THR A 290 -33.54 29.34 32.86
N ASN A 291 -32.52 29.43 33.72
CA ASN A 291 -32.45 30.06 35.06
C ASN A 291 -33.15 29.44 36.28
N GLY A 292 -32.32 29.24 37.32
CA GLY A 292 -32.73 29.06 38.71
C GLY A 292 -31.51 29.02 39.65
N ILE A 293 -31.03 30.20 40.05
CA ILE A 293 -29.95 30.45 41.03
C ILE A 293 -30.43 30.09 42.44
N LEU A 294 -29.62 29.37 43.24
CA LEU A 294 -29.53 29.61 44.69
C LEU A 294 -28.20 29.13 45.32
N THR A 295 -27.33 30.11 45.56
CA THR A 295 -26.36 30.33 46.68
C THR A 295 -25.64 29.18 47.40
N LYS A 296 -24.30 29.17 47.23
CA LYS A 296 -23.25 29.52 48.23
C LYS A 296 -23.19 28.73 49.57
N ALA A 297 -22.12 27.94 49.75
CA ALA A 297 -21.18 28.01 50.88
C ALA A 297 -20.06 26.96 50.75
N GLY A 298 -18.81 27.39 50.78
CA GLY A 298 -17.67 26.59 51.28
C GLY A 298 -17.08 27.32 52.49
N PRO A 299 -15.85 27.02 52.94
CA PRO A 299 -15.08 25.77 52.83
C PRO A 299 -14.70 25.24 54.23
N ASN A 300 -14.09 24.05 54.33
CA ASN A 300 -13.17 23.80 55.44
C ASN A 300 -12.03 22.88 55.02
N GLN A 301 -10.84 23.47 55.01
CA GLN A 301 -9.55 22.78 55.07
C GLN A 301 -9.41 22.15 56.46
N LEU A 302 -8.77 20.99 56.55
CA LEU A 302 -7.94 20.64 57.71
C LEU A 302 -6.88 19.62 57.28
N SER A 303 -5.68 20.15 57.10
CA SER A 303 -4.39 19.47 57.16
C SER A 303 -4.17 18.80 58.52
N ARG A 304 -3.59 17.60 58.56
CA ARG A 304 -2.71 17.20 59.67
C ARG A 304 -1.70 16.13 59.25
N THR A 305 -0.44 16.52 59.37
CA THR A 305 0.82 15.80 59.23
C THR A 305 1.15 14.94 60.47
N PHE A 306 1.79 13.79 60.22
CA PHE A 306 2.90 13.13 60.93
C PHE A 306 2.97 13.12 62.47
N THR A 307 3.15 11.93 63.08
CA THR A 307 4.43 11.37 63.58
C THR A 307 4.23 10.01 64.33
N PRO A 308 5.30 9.23 64.60
CA PRO A 308 5.27 7.77 64.67
C PRO A 308 5.46 7.18 66.09
N THR A 309 5.22 5.88 66.20
CA THR A 309 5.92 4.92 67.09
C THR A 309 5.87 3.55 66.45
#